data_AF-A0AAD6GVK2-F1
#
_entry.id   AF-A0AAD6GVK2-F1
#
_cell.length_a   1.000
_cell.length_b   1.000
_cell.length_c   1.000
_cell.angle_alpha   90.00
_cell.angle_beta   90.00
_cell.angle_gamma   90.00
#
_symmetry.space_group_name_H-M   'P 1'
#
loop_
_entity.id
_entity.type
_entity.pdbx_description
1 polymer ?
#
loop_
_entity_poly.entity_id
_entity_poly.type
_entity_poly.pdbx_seq_one_letter_code
_entity_poly.pdbx_strand_id
1 'polypeptide(L)'
;MEVQIRSNQGRKKPYKAWDKRVFDRWIEHGYRELSVLTKKDSRDNDSDRSLALATSKYQEVLQYLRPNFSNYKPAEQCDVDETSHLPHDPLLYPDNIGPPHATSPFYRNEPILAWKLLRHIRPAVLPLHGPVAPPQVRAEMLNRTGVGIEGNGGVENSRVRQEVLKGSHQLPLERVGDTASVLGPWIGQSAQSWKEDEDRLAER
;
A
#
# COMPACT_ATOMS: atom_id res chain seq x y z
N MET A 1 -13.16 -18.51 -9.18
CA MET A 1 -11.89 -18.86 -9.85
C MET A 1 -11.20 -19.84 -8.93
N GLU A 2 -11.54 -21.12 -9.07
CA GLU A 2 -10.84 -22.20 -8.36
C GLU A 2 -9.48 -22.36 -9.03
N VAL A 3 -8.42 -22.27 -8.24
CA VAL A 3 -7.06 -22.47 -8.73
C VAL A 3 -6.59 -23.79 -8.13
N GLN A 4 -6.61 -24.85 -8.93
CA GLN A 4 -5.96 -26.11 -8.62
C GLN A 4 -4.44 -25.89 -8.70
N ILE A 5 -3.78 -25.77 -7.55
CA ILE A 5 -2.32 -25.66 -7.48
C ILE A 5 -1.76 -27.04 -7.20
N ARG A 6 -1.37 -27.76 -8.27
CA ARG A 6 -0.50 -28.93 -8.11
C ARG A 6 0.90 -28.44 -7.74
N SER A 7 1.50 -29.06 -6.72
CA SER A 7 2.72 -28.65 -6.02
C SER A 7 4.00 -28.49 -6.87
N ASN A 8 3.95 -28.71 -8.19
CA ASN A 8 5.12 -28.56 -9.06
C ASN A 8 4.84 -28.02 -10.47
N GLN A 9 3.65 -27.49 -10.76
CA GLN A 9 3.33 -26.95 -12.09
C GLN A 9 2.74 -25.53 -11.98
N GLY A 10 3.58 -24.55 -12.29
CA GLY A 10 3.11 -23.23 -12.73
C GLY A 10 3.67 -22.06 -11.92
N ARG A 11 4.96 -21.74 -12.10
CA ARG A 11 5.38 -20.33 -12.01
C ARG A 11 4.60 -19.56 -13.07
N LYS A 12 3.40 -19.06 -12.73
CA LYS A 12 2.71 -18.06 -13.57
C LYS A 12 3.65 -16.85 -13.72
N LYS A 13 3.61 -16.21 -14.90
CA LYS A 13 4.53 -15.13 -15.31
C LYS A 13 4.89 -14.09 -14.23
N PRO A 14 3.98 -13.58 -13.36
CA PRO A 14 4.34 -12.53 -12.39
C PRO A 14 5.26 -13.02 -11.25
N TYR A 15 5.11 -14.26 -10.77
CA TYR A 15 5.89 -14.77 -9.64
C TYR A 15 7.30 -15.24 -10.02
N LYS A 16 7.62 -15.27 -11.32
CA LYS A 16 8.92 -15.74 -11.79
C LYS A 16 10.07 -14.84 -11.32
N ALA A 17 9.80 -13.54 -11.16
CA ALA A 17 10.79 -12.56 -10.74
C ALA A 17 10.98 -12.49 -9.22
N TRP A 18 10.09 -13.12 -8.44
CA TRP A 18 10.16 -13.06 -6.98
C TRP A 18 11.33 -13.89 -6.44
N ASP A 19 11.90 -13.42 -5.31
CA ASP A 19 12.85 -14.19 -4.53
C ASP A 19 12.19 -15.52 -4.12
N LYS A 20 12.94 -16.63 -4.23
CA LYS A 20 12.41 -17.97 -3.95
C LYS A 20 11.79 -18.04 -2.55
N ARG A 21 12.42 -17.42 -1.56
CA ARG A 21 11.95 -17.44 -0.16
C ARG A 21 10.63 -16.71 -0.02
N VAL A 22 10.45 -15.59 -0.73
CA VAL A 22 9.19 -14.84 -0.76
C VAL A 22 8.10 -15.67 -1.40
N PHE A 23 8.40 -16.34 -2.52
CA PHE A 23 7.45 -17.23 -3.17
C PHE A 23 7.06 -18.42 -2.29
N ASP A 24 8.02 -19.06 -1.63
CA ASP A 24 7.75 -20.18 -0.71
C ASP A 24 6.80 -19.73 0.43
N ARG A 25 7.05 -18.56 1.03
CA ARG A 25 6.17 -17.97 2.05
C ARG A 25 4.80 -17.58 1.52
N TRP A 26 4.72 -17.11 0.27
CA TRP A 26 3.44 -16.83 -0.38
C TRP A 26 2.61 -18.11 -0.59
N ILE A 27 3.26 -19.23 -0.95
CA ILE A 27 2.57 -20.52 -1.05
C ILE A 27 2.11 -21.00 0.35
N GLU A 28 2.94 -20.84 1.37
CA GLU A 28 2.65 -21.27 2.74
C GLU A 28 1.50 -20.48 3.39
N HIS A 29 1.46 -19.16 3.21
CA HIS A 29 0.54 -18.28 3.95
C HIS A 29 -0.53 -17.62 3.07
N GLY A 30 -0.30 -17.51 1.76
CA GLY A 30 -1.23 -16.89 0.82
C GLY A 30 -2.44 -17.77 0.50
N TYR A 31 -2.38 -19.06 0.85
CA TYR A 31 -3.45 -20.03 0.62
C TYR A 31 -3.95 -20.63 1.93
N ARG A 32 -5.22 -21.04 1.93
CA ARG A 32 -5.85 -21.81 2.99
C ARG A 32 -6.64 -22.96 2.39
N GLU A 33 -6.81 -24.03 3.16
CA GLU A 33 -7.71 -25.12 2.77
C GLU A 33 -9.16 -24.63 2.78
N LEU A 34 -9.94 -25.02 1.77
CA LEU A 34 -11.37 -24.77 1.73
C LEU A 34 -12.06 -25.68 2.75
N SER A 35 -12.83 -25.10 3.66
CA SER A 35 -13.61 -25.89 4.61
C SER A 35 -14.71 -26.67 3.89
N VAL A 36 -15.06 -27.82 4.47
CA VAL A 36 -16.07 -28.76 3.93
C VAL A 36 -17.42 -28.07 3.68
N LEU A 37 -17.76 -27.04 4.45
CA LEU A 37 -19.01 -26.26 4.31
C LEU A 37 -19.12 -25.48 2.98
N THR A 38 -18.00 -25.18 2.34
CA THR A 38 -17.95 -24.54 1.00
C THR A 38 -17.83 -25.54 -0.14
N LYS A 39 -17.68 -26.83 0.16
CA LYS A 39 -17.53 -27.91 -0.82
C LYS A 39 -18.93 -28.33 -1.31
N LYS A 40 -19.59 -27.48 -2.08
CA LYS A 40 -20.82 -27.87 -2.79
C LYS A 40 -20.46 -28.91 -3.85
N ASP A 41 -20.98 -30.13 -3.67
CA ASP A 41 -21.22 -31.13 -4.71
C ASP A 41 -20.02 -31.69 -5.52
N SER A 42 -18.79 -31.71 -4.99
CA SER A 42 -17.74 -32.53 -5.60
C SER A 42 -17.80 -33.98 -5.10
N ARG A 43 -18.55 -34.82 -5.82
CA ARG A 43 -18.48 -36.29 -5.75
C ARG A 43 -17.20 -36.82 -6.41
N ASP A 44 -16.03 -36.28 -6.05
CA ASP A 44 -14.79 -36.78 -6.63
C ASP A 44 -13.65 -36.84 -5.60
N ASN A 45 -13.04 -38.02 -5.60
CA ASN A 45 -11.92 -38.56 -4.85
C ASN A 45 -11.25 -37.66 -3.79
N ASP A 46 -11.13 -38.28 -2.61
CA ASP A 46 -10.54 -37.85 -1.33
C ASP A 46 -9.04 -37.46 -1.37
N SER A 47 -8.48 -37.20 -2.55
CA SER A 47 -7.05 -36.93 -2.75
C SER A 47 -6.70 -35.50 -3.17
N ASP A 48 -7.67 -34.66 -3.52
CA ASP A 48 -7.40 -33.29 -4.00
C ASP A 48 -7.85 -32.24 -2.98
N ARG A 49 -6.92 -31.76 -2.16
CA ARG A 49 -7.16 -30.68 -1.21
C ARG A 49 -7.39 -29.38 -1.97
N SER A 50 -8.64 -28.94 -2.04
CA SER A 50 -8.99 -27.68 -2.70
C SER A 50 -8.47 -26.49 -1.86
N LEU A 51 -7.63 -25.66 -2.47
CA LEU A 51 -7.06 -24.46 -1.86
C LEU A 51 -7.80 -23.21 -2.34
N ALA A 52 -7.92 -22.22 -1.46
CA ALA A 52 -8.34 -20.87 -1.79
C ALA A 52 -7.33 -19.85 -1.25
N LEU A 53 -7.37 -18.61 -1.74
CA LEU A 53 -6.58 -17.55 -1.16
C LEU A 53 -6.99 -17.32 0.31
N ALA A 54 -6.00 -17.09 1.18
CA ALA A 54 -6.22 -16.72 2.57
C ALA A 54 -7.01 -15.40 2.65
N THR A 55 -6.65 -14.44 1.80
CA THR A 55 -7.40 -13.20 1.58
C THR A 55 -8.47 -13.43 0.51
N SER A 56 -9.73 -13.12 0.82
CA SER A 56 -10.81 -13.25 -0.16
C SER A 56 -10.68 -12.18 -1.26
N LYS A 57 -11.19 -12.49 -2.47
CA LYS A 57 -11.28 -11.50 -3.56
C LYS A 57 -11.98 -10.19 -3.15
N TYR A 58 -12.93 -10.27 -2.22
CA TYR A 58 -13.66 -9.10 -1.72
C TYR A 58 -12.75 -8.21 -0.88
N GLN A 59 -11.97 -8.79 0.03
CA GLN A 59 -10.98 -8.05 0.82
C GLN A 59 -9.90 -7.42 -0.07
N GLU A 60 -9.44 -8.14 -1.09
CA GLU A 60 -8.45 -7.62 -2.05
C GLU A 60 -9.01 -6.42 -2.83
N VAL A 61 -10.24 -6.49 -3.34
CA VAL A 61 -10.88 -5.37 -4.04
C VAL A 61 -11.07 -4.15 -3.12
N LEU A 62 -11.47 -4.37 -1.87
CA LEU A 62 -11.66 -3.30 -0.89
C LEU A 62 -10.35 -2.58 -0.52
N GLN A 63 -9.18 -3.17 -0.77
CA GLN A 63 -7.89 -2.49 -0.62
C GLN A 63 -7.62 -1.44 -1.71
N TYR A 64 -8.23 -1.61 -2.89
CA TYR A 64 -8.01 -0.74 -4.04
C TYR A 64 -9.12 0.28 -4.21
N LEU A 65 -10.36 -0.09 -3.87
CA LEU A 65 -11.57 0.66 -4.24
C LEU A 65 -12.53 0.74 -3.07
N ARG A 66 -13.00 1.96 -2.76
CA ARG A 66 -14.16 2.18 -1.90
C ARG A 66 -15.40 2.45 -2.75
N PRO A 67 -16.52 1.75 -2.53
CA PRO A 67 -17.73 1.93 -3.34
C PRO A 67 -18.41 3.27 -3.06
N ASN A 68 -18.86 3.90 -4.13
CA ASN A 68 -19.70 5.10 -4.13
C ASN A 68 -20.81 4.96 -5.18
N PHE A 69 -21.57 3.86 -5.11
CA PHE A 69 -22.65 3.56 -6.05
C PHE A 69 -23.81 4.55 -5.98
N SER A 70 -23.99 5.19 -4.83
CA SER A 70 -25.00 6.23 -4.62
C SER A 70 -24.57 7.59 -5.17
N ASN A 71 -23.38 7.72 -5.77
CA ASN A 71 -22.85 8.97 -6.31
C ASN A 71 -22.84 10.12 -5.29
N TYR A 72 -22.43 9.84 -4.04
CA TYR A 72 -22.20 10.89 -3.06
C TYR A 72 -21.21 11.92 -3.63
N LYS A 73 -21.57 13.20 -3.51
CA LYS A 73 -20.76 14.31 -4.00
C LYS A 73 -19.77 14.78 -2.93
N PRO A 74 -18.63 15.36 -3.33
CA PRO A 74 -17.72 16.00 -2.38
C PRO A 74 -18.37 17.16 -1.64
N ALA A 75 -17.84 17.46 -0.45
CA ALA A 75 -18.32 18.55 0.40
C ALA A 75 -18.38 19.90 -0.34
N GLU A 76 -17.36 20.23 -1.15
CA GLU A 76 -17.26 21.50 -1.89
C GLU A 76 -18.29 21.65 -3.04
N GLN A 77 -18.98 20.57 -3.43
CA GLN A 77 -19.93 20.55 -4.57
C GLN A 77 -21.37 20.28 -4.14
N CYS A 78 -21.64 20.13 -2.84
CA CYS A 78 -22.99 19.85 -2.33
C CYS A 78 -23.92 21.08 -2.42
N ASP A 79 -23.38 22.29 -2.58
CA ASP A 79 -24.17 23.53 -2.57
C ASP A 79 -24.63 24.01 -3.96
N VAL A 80 -24.30 23.29 -5.04
CA VAL A 80 -24.42 23.84 -6.42
C VAL A 80 -25.60 23.27 -7.22
N ASP A 81 -26.26 22.21 -6.74
CA ASP A 81 -27.23 21.47 -7.56
C ASP A 81 -28.43 21.00 -6.73
N GLU A 82 -29.49 21.83 -6.71
CA GLU A 82 -30.77 21.58 -5.99
C GLU A 82 -31.46 20.27 -6.38
N THR A 83 -31.02 19.62 -7.47
CA THR A 83 -31.60 18.36 -7.98
C THR A 83 -30.95 17.10 -7.40
N SER A 84 -29.81 17.22 -6.72
CA SER A 84 -29.09 16.10 -6.11
C SER A 84 -29.43 15.95 -4.64
N HIS A 85 -30.47 15.17 -4.33
CA HIS A 85 -30.99 14.99 -2.96
C HIS A 85 -30.07 14.23 -1.98
N LEU A 86 -28.85 13.85 -2.38
CA LEU A 86 -27.94 13.11 -1.50
C LEU A 86 -26.90 14.06 -0.90
N PRO A 87 -27.05 14.45 0.38
CA PRO A 87 -26.06 15.28 1.06
C PRO A 87 -24.77 14.49 1.27
N HIS A 88 -23.65 15.20 1.43
CA HIS A 88 -22.42 14.61 1.96
C HIS A 88 -22.70 13.93 3.31
N ASP A 89 -22.34 12.65 3.42
CA ASP A 89 -22.40 11.91 4.69
C ASP A 89 -20.97 11.78 5.25
N PRO A 90 -20.59 12.65 6.22
CA PRO A 90 -19.26 12.61 6.80
C PRO A 90 -19.05 11.39 7.74
N LEU A 91 -20.11 10.71 8.17
CA LEU A 91 -19.98 9.50 8.98
C LEU A 91 -19.58 8.30 8.11
N LEU A 92 -20.20 8.18 6.93
CA LEU A 92 -19.99 7.05 6.03
C LEU A 92 -18.94 7.31 4.94
N TYR A 93 -18.72 8.55 4.52
CA TYR A 93 -17.82 8.94 3.42
C TYR A 93 -17.03 10.24 3.70
N PRO A 94 -16.33 10.37 4.85
CA PRO A 94 -15.63 11.59 5.26
C PRO A 94 -14.54 12.06 4.29
N ASP A 95 -14.05 11.15 3.46
CA ASP A 95 -12.88 11.31 2.62
C ASP A 95 -13.22 11.51 1.15
N ASN A 96 -14.48 11.67 0.75
CA ASN A 96 -14.87 11.91 -0.64
C ASN A 96 -14.58 13.37 -1.07
N ILE A 97 -13.39 13.63 -1.63
CA ILE A 97 -12.83 14.99 -1.86
C ILE A 97 -12.43 15.28 -3.33
N GLY A 98 -12.99 14.56 -4.32
CA GLY A 98 -12.56 14.63 -5.72
C GLY A 98 -13.70 14.84 -6.72
N PRO A 99 -13.43 15.30 -7.96
CA PRO A 99 -14.48 15.56 -8.94
C PRO A 99 -15.33 14.31 -9.24
N PRO A 100 -16.59 14.44 -9.70
CA PRO A 100 -17.51 13.30 -9.85
C PRO A 100 -16.96 12.13 -10.68
N HIS A 101 -16.16 12.43 -11.72
CA HIS A 101 -15.53 11.41 -12.57
C HIS A 101 -14.41 10.61 -11.88
N ALA A 102 -13.86 11.12 -10.77
CA ALA A 102 -12.83 10.46 -9.97
C ALA A 102 -13.41 9.75 -8.73
N THR A 103 -14.69 9.97 -8.44
CA THR A 103 -15.35 9.48 -7.22
C THR A 103 -16.50 8.53 -7.48
N SER A 104 -16.94 8.36 -8.74
CA SER A 104 -17.98 7.43 -9.16
C SER A 104 -17.45 6.39 -10.16
N PRO A 105 -17.84 5.11 -10.06
CA PRO A 105 -18.63 4.49 -8.98
C PRO A 105 -17.76 4.05 -7.78
N PHE A 106 -16.46 4.28 -7.84
CA PHE A 106 -15.49 3.97 -6.79
C PHE A 106 -14.56 5.15 -6.57
N TYR A 107 -13.99 5.24 -5.37
CA TYR A 107 -13.00 6.26 -5.04
C TYR A 107 -11.95 5.73 -4.07
N ARG A 108 -10.84 6.47 -3.94
CA ARG A 108 -9.74 6.20 -3.00
C ARG A 108 -8.91 7.45 -2.79
N ASN A 109 -9.24 8.23 -1.76
CA ASN A 109 -8.64 9.55 -1.56
C ASN A 109 -7.43 9.53 -0.61
N GLU A 110 -7.16 8.40 0.05
CA GLU A 110 -6.05 8.24 0.99
C GLU A 110 -4.69 8.58 0.37
N PRO A 111 -4.33 8.20 -0.88
CA PRO A 111 -3.06 8.62 -1.48
C PRO A 111 -2.97 10.14 -1.69
N ILE A 112 -4.09 10.80 -2.02
CA ILE A 112 -4.14 12.25 -2.22
C ILE A 112 -3.94 12.96 -0.88
N LEU A 113 -4.61 12.47 0.17
CA LEU A 113 -4.45 12.97 1.53
C LEU A 113 -3.01 12.75 2.03
N ALA A 114 -2.48 11.54 1.87
CA ALA A 114 -1.10 11.23 2.24
C ALA A 114 -0.11 12.15 1.52
N TRP A 115 -0.30 12.38 0.21
CA TRP A 115 0.53 13.31 -0.58
C TRP A 115 0.51 14.75 -0.05
N LYS A 116 -0.65 15.24 0.39
CA LYS A 116 -0.76 16.57 1.02
C LYS A 116 -0.07 16.59 2.39
N LEU A 117 -0.19 15.52 3.16
CA LEU A 117 0.35 15.39 4.51
C LEU A 117 1.86 15.07 4.57
N LEU A 118 2.48 14.61 3.47
CA LEU A 118 3.91 14.29 3.41
C LEU A 118 4.81 15.39 4.00
N ARG A 119 4.42 16.67 3.82
CA ARG A 119 5.20 17.81 4.33
C ARG A 119 5.28 17.90 5.85
N HIS A 120 4.35 17.27 6.56
CA HIS A 120 4.23 17.34 8.02
C HIS A 120 4.77 16.09 8.73
N ILE A 121 5.46 15.19 8.01
CA ILE A 121 5.98 13.95 8.60
C ILE A 121 7.18 14.25 9.52
N ARG A 122 7.11 13.74 10.76
CA ARG A 122 8.16 13.86 11.81
C ARG A 122 9.19 12.71 11.85
N PRO A 123 8.81 11.44 11.61
CA PRO A 123 9.79 10.35 11.50
C PRO A 123 10.77 10.57 10.35
N ALA A 124 11.95 9.94 10.42
CA ALA A 124 12.87 9.86 9.28
C ALA A 124 12.23 9.02 8.15
N VAL A 125 12.34 9.47 6.89
CA VAL A 125 11.68 8.84 5.74
C VAL A 125 12.69 8.45 4.66
N LEU A 126 12.59 7.21 4.18
CA LEU A 126 13.35 6.71 3.02
C LEU A 126 12.41 6.18 1.93
N PRO A 127 11.99 7.01 0.96
CA PRO A 127 11.28 6.53 -0.20
C PRO A 127 12.19 5.63 -1.05
N LEU A 128 11.79 4.38 -1.24
CA LEU A 128 12.49 3.42 -2.10
C LEU A 128 11.68 3.23 -3.38
N HIS A 129 12.29 3.55 -4.52
CA HIS A 129 11.62 3.56 -5.81
C HIS A 129 12.09 2.43 -6.72
N GLY A 130 11.13 1.77 -7.37
CA GLY A 130 11.35 1.07 -8.63
C GLY A 130 11.27 2.03 -9.83
N PRO A 131 11.35 1.52 -11.08
CA PRO A 131 11.34 2.34 -12.29
C PRO A 131 9.95 2.89 -12.68
N VAL A 132 8.91 2.63 -11.88
CA VAL A 132 7.51 2.98 -12.22
C VAL A 132 7.24 4.48 -12.07
N ALA A 133 7.82 5.13 -11.07
CA ALA A 133 7.60 6.56 -10.81
C ALA A 133 8.56 7.42 -11.66
N PRO A 134 8.04 8.38 -12.46
CA PRO A 134 8.88 9.30 -13.22
C PRO A 134 9.84 10.09 -12.32
N PRO A 135 11.04 10.46 -12.81
CA PRO A 135 12.00 11.25 -12.03
C PRO A 135 11.42 12.51 -11.39
N GLN A 136 10.51 13.19 -12.09
CA GLN A 136 9.86 14.43 -11.64
C GLN A 136 8.98 14.18 -10.41
N VAL A 137 8.17 13.11 -10.43
CA VAL A 137 7.30 12.73 -9.31
C VAL A 137 8.12 12.35 -8.09
N ARG A 138 9.23 11.64 -8.29
CA ARG A 138 10.14 11.26 -7.20
C ARG A 138 10.83 12.49 -6.59
N ALA A 139 11.30 13.40 -7.43
CA ALA A 139 11.89 14.67 -6.97
C ALA A 139 10.88 15.51 -6.18
N GLU A 140 9.63 15.59 -6.65
CA GLU A 140 8.57 16.29 -5.92
C GLU A 140 8.28 15.63 -4.57
N MET A 141 8.19 14.30 -4.52
CA MET A 141 8.01 13.55 -3.27
C MET A 141 9.15 13.85 -2.28
N LEU A 142 10.40 13.80 -2.75
CA LEU A 142 11.58 14.08 -1.95
C LEU A 142 11.54 15.50 -1.37
N ASN A 143 11.31 16.50 -2.22
CA ASN A 143 11.33 17.92 -1.83
C ASN A 143 10.13 18.31 -0.95
N ARG A 144 9.01 17.58 -1.06
CA ARG A 144 7.82 17.83 -0.27
C ARG A 144 7.93 17.24 1.13
N THR A 145 8.63 16.12 1.31
CA THR A 145 8.53 15.33 2.54
C THR A 145 9.19 16.03 3.72
N GLY A 146 8.43 16.25 4.80
CA GLY A 146 8.95 16.74 6.08
C GLY A 146 9.39 18.21 6.13
N VAL A 147 9.22 19.01 5.07
CA VAL A 147 9.66 20.42 5.02
C VAL A 147 8.63 21.43 5.55
N GLY A 148 7.42 20.97 5.90
CA GLY A 148 6.34 21.81 6.41
C GLY A 148 6.46 22.09 7.92
N ILE A 149 5.51 22.89 8.42
CA ILE A 149 5.31 23.09 9.87
C ILE A 149 5.15 21.72 10.54
N GLU A 150 5.78 21.54 11.70
CA GLU A 150 5.86 20.26 12.42
C GLU A 150 6.52 19.12 11.63
N GLY A 151 7.13 19.38 10.48
CA GLY A 151 7.90 18.39 9.73
C GLY A 151 9.28 18.12 10.35
N ASN A 152 9.94 17.07 9.89
CA ASN A 152 11.28 16.67 10.32
C ASN A 152 12.42 17.54 9.74
N GLY A 153 12.11 18.50 8.86
CA GLY A 153 13.09 19.34 8.15
C GLY A 153 13.63 18.72 6.85
N GLY A 154 13.03 17.63 6.38
CA GLY A 154 13.28 17.07 5.06
C GLY A 154 14.72 16.61 4.83
N VAL A 155 15.18 16.84 3.60
CA VAL A 155 16.55 16.50 3.15
C VAL A 155 17.60 17.38 3.84
N GLU A 156 17.30 18.65 4.10
CA GLU A 156 18.23 19.61 4.72
C GLU A 156 18.67 19.16 6.12
N ASN A 157 17.75 18.60 6.90
CA ASN A 157 18.05 18.04 8.22
C ASN A 157 18.56 16.59 8.18
N SER A 158 18.87 16.05 7.00
CA SER A 158 19.25 14.63 6.82
C SER A 158 18.20 13.64 7.35
N ARG A 159 16.92 14.05 7.40
CA ARG A 159 15.80 13.22 7.87
C ARG A 159 15.05 12.56 6.72
N VAL A 160 15.31 12.96 5.48
CA VAL A 160 14.73 12.36 4.28
C VAL A 160 15.82 12.09 3.25
N ARG A 161 15.82 10.89 2.69
CA ARG A 161 16.66 10.47 1.56
C ARG A 161 15.83 9.59 0.65
N GLN A 162 16.07 9.57 -0.66
CA GLN A 162 15.44 8.60 -1.57
C GLN A 162 16.47 7.66 -2.18
N GLU A 163 16.04 6.47 -2.57
CA GLU A 163 16.85 5.51 -3.30
C GLU A 163 16.08 4.91 -4.47
N VAL A 164 16.78 4.61 -5.57
CA VAL A 164 16.18 4.03 -6.77
C VAL A 164 16.88 2.71 -7.09
N LEU A 165 16.13 1.62 -7.05
CA LEU A 165 16.64 0.30 -7.39
C LEU A 165 16.04 -0.22 -8.71
N LYS A 166 16.79 -1.10 -9.38
CA LYS A 166 16.31 -1.80 -10.57
C LYS A 166 15.36 -2.92 -10.17
N GLY A 167 14.18 -2.99 -10.78
CA GLY A 167 13.18 -4.02 -10.50
C GLY A 167 11.83 -3.66 -11.12
N SER A 168 10.75 -4.32 -10.71
CA SER A 168 9.39 -3.93 -11.09
C SER A 168 8.74 -3.06 -10.00
N HIS A 169 7.41 -2.89 -10.08
CA HIS A 169 6.61 -2.33 -8.99
C HIS A 169 6.71 -3.16 -7.70
N GLN A 170 7.00 -4.46 -7.81
CA GLN A 170 7.08 -5.41 -6.70
C GLN A 170 8.51 -5.58 -6.18
N LEU A 171 9.33 -4.53 -6.26
CA LEU A 171 10.75 -4.53 -5.90
C LEU A 171 11.06 -5.22 -4.56
N PRO A 172 10.32 -5.00 -3.44
CA PRO A 172 10.63 -5.68 -2.18
C PRO A 172 10.45 -7.20 -2.22
N LEU A 173 9.64 -7.73 -3.15
CA LEU A 173 9.37 -9.16 -3.33
C LEU A 173 10.39 -9.82 -4.28
N GLU A 174 10.98 -9.03 -5.17
CA GLU A 174 11.93 -9.49 -6.19
C GLU A 174 13.39 -9.35 -5.74
N ARG A 175 13.72 -8.21 -5.15
CA ARG A 175 15.08 -7.77 -4.82
C ARG A 175 15.22 -7.61 -3.31
N VAL A 176 14.90 -8.67 -2.57
CA VAL A 176 14.89 -8.66 -1.09
C VAL A 176 16.25 -8.22 -0.53
N GLY A 177 17.35 -8.78 -1.06
CA GLY A 177 18.71 -8.45 -0.62
C GLY A 177 19.08 -7.00 -0.89
N ASP A 178 18.83 -6.49 -2.10
CA ASP A 178 19.15 -5.11 -2.48
C ASP A 178 18.31 -4.12 -1.65
N THR A 179 17.02 -4.42 -1.48
CA THR A 179 16.10 -3.62 -0.66
C THR A 179 16.54 -3.59 0.80
N ALA A 180 16.87 -4.74 1.38
CA ALA A 180 17.35 -4.82 2.77
C ALA A 180 18.69 -4.10 2.97
N SER A 181 19.59 -4.19 1.99
CA SER A 181 20.90 -3.52 2.05
C SER A 181 20.78 -1.99 2.07
N VAL A 182 19.73 -1.45 1.47
CA VAL A 182 19.41 -0.02 1.50
C VAL A 182 18.68 0.38 2.79
N LEU A 183 17.67 -0.39 3.19
CA LEU A 183 16.83 -0.07 4.35
C LEU A 183 17.54 -0.28 5.69
N GLY A 184 18.35 -1.34 5.82
CA GLY A 184 19.01 -1.71 7.06
C GLY A 184 19.87 -0.59 7.66
N PRO A 185 20.82 -0.01 6.91
CA PRO A 185 21.63 1.11 7.39
C PRO A 185 20.78 2.34 7.77
N TRP A 186 19.72 2.63 7.02
CA TRP A 186 18.84 3.77 7.31
C TRP A 186 18.08 3.60 8.62
N ILE A 187 17.53 2.40 8.87
CA ILE A 187 16.86 2.06 10.12
C ILE A 187 17.85 2.14 11.28
N GLY A 188 19.05 1.59 11.12
CA GLY A 188 20.10 1.64 12.14
C GLY A 188 20.48 3.08 12.49
N GLN A 189 20.72 3.93 11.49
CA GLN A 189 21.01 5.35 11.70
C GLN A 189 19.84 6.08 12.38
N SER A 190 18.61 5.83 11.95
CA SER A 190 17.42 6.46 12.53
C SER A 190 17.23 6.07 14.00
N ALA A 191 17.46 4.82 14.34
CA ALA A 191 17.39 4.32 15.72
C ALA A 191 18.49 4.94 16.60
N GLN A 192 19.71 5.07 16.07
CA GLN A 192 20.82 5.73 16.76
C GLN A 192 20.51 7.21 17.03
N SER A 193 20.05 7.96 16.02
CA SER A 193 19.66 9.37 16.22
C SER A 193 18.51 9.53 17.22
N TRP A 194 17.54 8.61 17.22
CA TRP A 194 16.49 8.62 18.23
C TRP A 194 17.05 8.42 19.64
N LYS A 195 18.01 7.50 19.81
CA LYS A 195 18.64 7.25 21.11
C LYS A 195 19.42 8.49 21.60
N GLU A 196 20.14 9.16 20.72
CA GLU A 196 20.84 10.42 21.01
C GLU A 196 19.86 11.55 21.41
N ASP A 197 18.71 11.63 20.73
CA ASP A 197 17.64 12.57 21.10
C ASP A 197 17.10 12.29 22.51
N GLU A 198 16.84 11.03 22.85
CA GLU A 198 16.37 10.60 24.18
C GLU A 198 17.39 10.92 25.27
N ASP A 199 18.68 10.62 25.04
CA ASP A 199 19.75 10.88 26.01
C ASP A 199 19.89 12.40 26.28
N ARG A 200 19.85 13.23 25.22
CA ARG A 200 19.84 14.70 25.34
C ARG A 200 18.63 15.22 26.10
N LEU A 201 17.46 14.59 25.96
CA LEU A 201 16.26 14.97 26.70
C LEU A 201 16.36 14.61 28.19
N ALA A 202 17.01 13.49 28.52
CA ALA A 202 17.21 13.05 29.90
C ALA A 202 18.20 13.92 30.69
N GLU A 203 19.10 14.64 30.00
CA GLU A 203 20.05 15.59 30.60
C GLU A 203 19.43 16.97 30.93
N ARG A 204 18.19 17.22 30.53
CA ARG A 204 17.45 18.47 30.79
C ARG A 204 16.60 18.39 32.05
#